data_AF-A0A258YR30-F1
#
_entry.id   AF-A0A258YR30-F1
#
_cell.length_a   1.000
_cell.length_b   1.000
_cell.length_c   1.000
_cell.angle_alpha   90.00
_cell.angle_beta   90.00
_cell.angle_gamma   90.00
#
_symmetry.space_group_name_H-M   'P 1'
#
loop_
_entity.id
_entity.type
_entity.pdbx_description
1 polymer ?
#
loop_
_entity_poly.entity_id
_entity_poly.type
_entity_poly.pdbx_seq_one_letter_code
_entity_poly.pdbx_strand_id
1 'polypeptide(L)'
;MKTKKQVVVFNILIIAALFIIGADWANERIRILFHSYFADIAIPFGYYMLLFLVEDQFKRLQKWHSKALAIFLLCSLSETLQYFGIYALARVFDPLDFIMYAAGVLLAAFFDKIIFKRLFSFW
;
A
#
# COMPACT_ATOMS: atom_id res chain seq x y z
N MET A 1 1.40 7.94 20.03
CA MET A 1 2.37 7.81 18.90
C MET A 1 3.11 6.46 18.90
N LYS A 2 3.77 6.05 20.00
CA LYS A 2 4.45 4.72 20.05
C LYS A 2 3.49 3.55 19.69
N THR A 3 2.29 3.53 20.26
CA THR A 3 1.27 2.50 20.00
C THR A 3 0.78 2.50 18.54
N LYS A 4 0.64 3.69 17.93
CA LYS A 4 0.25 3.85 16.53
C LYS A 4 1.30 3.26 15.59
N LYS A 5 2.58 3.55 15.85
CA LYS A 5 3.71 2.99 15.09
C LYS A 5 3.80 1.47 15.23
N GLN A 6 3.52 0.93 16.42
CA GLN A 6 3.46 -0.52 16.63
C GLN A 6 2.36 -1.20 15.79
N VAL A 7 1.15 -0.63 15.76
CA VAL A 7 0.06 -1.13 14.91
C VAL A 7 0.47 -1.13 13.44
N VAL A 8 1.07 -0.04 12.97
CA VAL A 8 1.56 0.09 11.58
C VAL A 8 2.62 -0.96 11.26
N VAL A 9 3.64 -1.10 12.11
CA VAL A 9 4.70 -2.10 11.93
C VAL A 9 4.11 -3.50 11.91
N PHE A 10 3.18 -3.81 12.82
CA PHE A 10 2.52 -5.10 12.85
C PHE A 10 1.74 -5.40 11.57
N ASN A 11 0.98 -4.43 11.04
CA ASN A 11 0.28 -4.58 9.76
C ASN A 11 1.25 -4.83 8.59
N ILE A 12 2.38 -4.13 8.56
CA ILE A 12 3.41 -4.31 7.52
C ILE A 12 4.03 -5.71 7.62
N LEU A 13 4.30 -6.20 8.83
CA LEU A 13 4.81 -7.55 9.04
C LEU A 13 3.81 -8.62 8.58
N ILE A 14 2.51 -8.40 8.77
CA ILE A 14 1.48 -9.30 8.22
C ILE A 14 1.53 -9.30 6.69
N ILE A 15 1.58 -8.13 6.05
CA ILE A 15 1.67 -8.03 4.59
C ILE A 15 2.93 -8.73 4.07
N ALA A 16 4.07 -8.50 4.71
CA ALA A 16 5.33 -9.16 4.36
C ALA A 16 5.24 -10.69 4.53
N ALA A 17 4.63 -11.17 5.62
CA ALA A 17 4.41 -12.60 5.84
C ALA A 17 3.52 -13.20 4.74
N LEU A 18 2.47 -12.50 4.30
CA LEU A 18 1.63 -12.95 3.19
C LEU A 18 2.44 -13.09 1.89
N PHE A 19 3.32 -12.13 1.58
CA PHE A 19 4.22 -12.24 0.43
C PHE A 19 5.19 -13.42 0.52
N ILE A 20 5.71 -13.73 1.70
CA ILE A 20 6.65 -14.84 1.91
C ILE A 20 5.95 -16.19 1.80
N ILE A 21 4.76 -16.32 2.40
CA ILE A 21 3.99 -17.57 2.35
C ILE A 21 3.49 -17.83 0.92
N GLY A 22 3.14 -16.77 0.20
CA GLY A 22 2.56 -16.87 -1.12
C GLY A 22 1.20 -17.56 -1.13
N ALA A 23 0.73 -17.92 -2.32
CA ALA A 23 -0.54 -18.59 -2.55
C ALA A 23 -0.39 -19.92 -3.31
N ASP A 24 0.80 -20.52 -3.29
CA ASP A 24 1.09 -21.78 -4.00
C ASP A 24 0.32 -22.98 -3.43
N TRP A 25 -0.10 -22.89 -2.16
CA TRP A 25 -0.95 -23.86 -1.49
C TRP A 25 -2.44 -23.74 -1.89
N ALA A 26 -2.83 -22.68 -2.60
CA ALA A 26 -4.22 -22.38 -2.91
C ALA A 26 -4.62 -22.84 -4.33
N ASN A 27 -5.93 -22.92 -4.58
CA ASN A 27 -6.47 -23.23 -5.90
C ASN A 27 -5.97 -22.25 -6.98
N GLU A 28 -5.91 -22.73 -8.23
CA GLU A 28 -5.33 -21.99 -9.36
C GLU A 28 -5.87 -20.56 -9.53
N ARG A 29 -7.17 -20.35 -9.32
CA ARG A 29 -7.79 -19.00 -9.37
C ARG A 29 -7.24 -18.06 -8.31
N ILE A 30 -7.04 -18.55 -7.09
CA ILE A 30 -6.52 -17.76 -5.96
C ILE A 30 -5.05 -17.47 -6.19
N ARG A 31 -4.30 -18.45 -6.70
CA ARG A 31 -2.89 -18.29 -7.04
C ARG A 31 -2.68 -17.21 -8.09
N ILE A 32 -3.47 -17.20 -9.16
CA ILE A 32 -3.42 -16.17 -10.21
C ILE A 32 -3.78 -14.81 -9.62
N LEU A 33 -4.89 -14.68 -8.89
CA LEU A 33 -5.27 -13.42 -8.25
C LEU A 33 -4.16 -12.88 -7.34
N PHE A 34 -3.55 -13.75 -6.54
CA PHE A 34 -2.47 -13.39 -5.64
C PHE A 34 -1.21 -12.93 -6.40
N HIS A 35 -0.77 -13.68 -7.40
CA HIS A 35 0.46 -13.34 -8.12
C HIS A 35 0.27 -12.17 -9.11
N SER A 36 -0.96 -11.92 -9.58
CA SER A 36 -1.23 -10.91 -10.61
C SER A 36 -1.74 -9.57 -10.07
N TYR A 37 -2.35 -9.51 -8.88
CA TYR A 37 -2.99 -8.26 -8.41
C TYR A 37 -2.74 -7.94 -6.93
N PHE A 38 -2.35 -8.92 -6.11
CA PHE A 38 -2.14 -8.68 -4.68
C PHE A 38 -1.02 -7.67 -4.46
N ALA A 39 0.07 -7.76 -5.23
CA ALA A 39 1.19 -6.84 -5.13
C ALA A 39 0.77 -5.39 -5.41
N ASP A 40 -0.03 -5.19 -6.46
CA ASP A 40 -0.43 -3.86 -6.94
C ASP A 40 -1.39 -3.15 -5.97
N ILE A 41 -2.04 -3.91 -5.09
CA ILE A 41 -2.87 -3.35 -4.02
C ILE A 41 -2.09 -3.25 -2.70
N ALA A 42 -1.35 -4.30 -2.34
CA ALA A 42 -0.67 -4.42 -1.05
C ALA A 42 0.51 -3.45 -0.92
N ILE A 43 1.24 -3.17 -2.01
CA ILE A 43 2.39 -2.25 -1.99
C ILE A 43 1.94 -0.81 -1.71
N PRO A 44 1.00 -0.19 -2.48
CA PRO A 44 0.47 1.13 -2.15
C PRO A 44 -0.15 1.20 -0.75
N PHE A 45 -0.85 0.14 -0.33
CA PHE A 45 -1.41 0.05 1.01
C PHE A 45 -0.32 0.10 2.08
N GLY A 46 0.72 -0.73 1.95
CA GLY A 46 1.85 -0.79 2.87
C GLY A 46 2.64 0.52 2.90
N TYR A 47 2.87 1.15 1.76
CA TYR A 47 3.54 2.45 1.67
C TYR A 47 2.75 3.57 2.35
N TYR A 48 1.42 3.60 2.19
CA TYR A 48 0.56 4.53 2.93
C TYR A 48 0.73 4.34 4.44
N MET A 49 0.77 3.08 4.91
CA MET A 49 0.97 2.76 6.32
C MET A 49 2.37 3.19 6.81
N LEU A 50 3.42 3.02 6.02
CA LEU A 50 4.77 3.48 6.37
C LEU A 50 4.84 4.99 6.59
N LEU A 51 4.02 5.80 5.89
CA LEU A 51 4.00 7.25 6.10
C LEU A 51 3.57 7.66 7.52
N PHE A 52 2.90 6.80 8.28
CA PHE A 52 2.63 7.06 9.71
C PHE A 52 3.88 7.04 10.59
N LEU A 53 4.96 6.39 10.16
CA LEU A 53 6.21 6.35 10.94
C LEU A 53 6.92 7.71 10.93
N VAL A 54 6.72 8.48 9.87
CA VAL A 54 7.37 9.78 9.59
C VAL A 54 6.40 10.98 9.68
N GLU A 55 5.12 10.75 9.97
CA GLU A 55 4.11 11.82 10.02
C GLU A 55 4.41 12.91 11.06
N ASP A 56 5.19 12.56 12.08
CA ASP A 56 5.63 13.45 13.15
C ASP A 56 6.63 14.50 12.66
N GLN A 57 7.44 14.15 11.67
CA GLN A 57 8.45 15.00 11.07
C GLN A 57 7.87 15.92 9.99
N PHE A 58 6.82 15.45 9.29
CA PHE A 58 6.22 16.16 8.17
C PHE A 58 4.73 16.45 8.41
N LYS A 59 4.41 17.65 8.93
CA LYS A 59 3.03 18.10 9.19
C LYS A 59 2.08 17.93 8.00
N ARG A 60 2.58 18.08 6.76
CA ARG A 60 1.77 17.91 5.54
C ARG A 60 1.28 16.48 5.35
N LEU A 61 2.05 15.49 5.81
CA LEU A 61 1.71 14.07 5.77
C LEU A 61 0.71 13.68 6.85
N GLN A 62 0.41 14.50 7.85
CA GLN A 62 -0.62 14.13 8.86
C GLN A 62 -2.03 14.04 8.26
N LYS A 63 -2.29 14.73 7.15
CA LYS A 63 -3.57 14.67 6.44
C LYS A 63 -3.63 13.41 5.59
N TRP A 64 -4.69 12.61 5.76
CA TRP A 64 -4.91 11.37 5.01
C TRP A 64 -4.89 11.56 3.49
N HIS A 65 -5.51 12.65 2.98
CA HIS A 65 -5.48 12.97 1.55
C HIS A 65 -4.06 13.21 1.02
N SER A 66 -3.19 13.85 1.81
CA SER A 66 -1.80 14.10 1.40
C SER A 66 -1.01 12.81 1.29
N LYS A 67 -1.20 11.88 2.24
CA LYS A 67 -0.57 10.55 2.18
C LYS A 67 -1.06 9.78 0.97
N ALA A 68 -2.38 9.76 0.77
CA ALA A 68 -3.01 9.07 -0.34
C ALA A 68 -2.49 9.58 -1.68
N LEU A 69 -2.49 10.91 -1.86
CA LEU A 69 -1.98 11.54 -3.07
C LEU A 69 -0.49 11.30 -3.27
N ALA A 70 0.33 11.38 -2.21
CA ALA A 70 1.76 11.15 -2.30
C ALA A 70 2.08 9.72 -2.78
N ILE A 71 1.43 8.71 -2.19
CA ILE A 71 1.66 7.31 -2.59
C ILE A 71 1.12 7.05 -3.99
N PHE A 72 -0.10 7.53 -4.30
CA PHE A 72 -0.66 7.35 -5.64
C PHE A 72 0.23 7.97 -6.72
N LEU A 73 0.74 9.19 -6.50
CA LEU A 73 1.65 9.84 -7.43
C LEU A 73 2.99 9.11 -7.54
N LEU A 74 3.55 8.60 -6.44
CA LEU A 74 4.80 7.84 -6.47
C LEU A 74 4.65 6.54 -7.27
N CYS A 75 3.60 5.77 -7.04
CA CYS A 75 3.31 4.54 -7.79
C CYS A 75 3.03 4.86 -9.27
N SER A 76 2.22 5.87 -9.55
CA SER A 76 1.91 6.33 -10.91
C SER A 76 3.13 6.83 -11.67
N LEU A 77 4.03 7.54 -10.99
CA LEU A 77 5.27 8.04 -11.58
C LEU A 77 6.22 6.89 -11.88
N SER A 78 6.33 5.90 -10.99
CA SER A 78 7.07 4.67 -11.27
C SER A 78 6.56 3.97 -12.53
N GLU A 79 5.25 3.89 -12.70
CA GLU A 79 4.63 3.28 -13.88
C GLU A 79 4.87 4.09 -15.16
N THR A 80 4.79 5.40 -15.05
CA THR A 80 5.13 6.31 -16.15
C THR A 80 6.60 6.20 -16.54
N LEU A 81 7.52 6.05 -15.58
CA LEU A 81 8.94 5.85 -15.87
C LEU A 81 9.20 4.54 -16.62
N GLN A 82 8.46 3.48 -16.29
CA GLN A 82 8.52 2.21 -17.01
C GLN A 82 8.03 2.34 -18.46
N TYR A 83 6.99 3.15 -18.71
CA TYR A 83 6.55 3.48 -20.07
C TYR A 83 7.68 4.10 -20.91
N PHE A 84 8.55 4.91 -20.28
CA PHE A 84 9.74 5.48 -20.93
C PHE A 84 10.97 4.54 -20.96
N GLY A 85 10.82 3.28 -20.52
CA GLY A 85 11.89 2.28 -20.51
C GLY A 85 12.89 2.43 -19.36
N ILE A 86 12.58 3.23 -18.34
CA ILE A 86 13.41 3.39 -17.15
C ILE A 86 12.96 2.39 -16.08
N TYR A 87 13.85 1.49 -15.69
CA TYR A 87 13.57 0.52 -14.63
C TYR A 87 13.49 1.23 -13.27
N ALA A 88 12.28 1.34 -12.72
CA ALA A 88 12.04 1.97 -11.42
C ALA A 88 11.61 0.95 -10.36
N LEU A 89 10.47 0.26 -10.56
CA LEU A 89 9.93 -0.72 -9.59
C LEU A 89 9.32 -1.98 -10.24
N ALA A 90 8.71 -1.89 -11.42
CA ALA A 90 8.25 -3.04 -12.18
C ALA A 90 8.91 -3.09 -13.58
N ARG A 91 8.66 -4.18 -14.31
CA ARG A 91 9.32 -4.50 -15.59
C ARG A 91 8.41 -4.29 -16.80
N VAL A 92 7.10 -4.21 -16.59
CA VAL A 92 6.09 -4.22 -17.65
C VAL A 92 5.10 -3.12 -17.35
N PHE A 93 4.83 -2.28 -18.35
CA PHE A 93 3.82 -1.25 -18.24
C PHE A 93 2.42 -1.85 -18.35
N ASP A 94 1.58 -1.69 -17.33
CA ASP A 94 0.16 -2.06 -17.36
C ASP A 94 -0.74 -0.89 -16.90
N PRO A 95 -1.59 -0.33 -17.78
CA PRO A 95 -2.55 0.70 -17.40
C PRO A 95 -3.52 0.31 -16.27
N LEU A 96 -3.78 -0.98 -16.06
CA LEU A 96 -4.60 -1.47 -14.96
C LEU A 96 -3.94 -1.21 -13.60
N ASP A 97 -2.61 -1.07 -13.55
CA ASP A 97 -1.88 -0.82 -12.31
C ASP A 97 -2.25 0.53 -11.70
N PHE A 98 -2.58 1.55 -12.51
CA PHE A 98 -3.10 2.82 -11.98
C PHE A 98 -4.40 2.61 -11.17
N ILE A 99 -5.27 1.71 -11.64
CA ILE A 99 -6.53 1.41 -10.96
C ILE A 99 -6.24 0.62 -9.68
N MET A 100 -5.32 -0.34 -9.72
CA MET A 100 -4.92 -1.12 -8.55
C MET A 100 -4.22 -0.25 -7.49
N TYR A 101 -3.38 0.69 -7.91
CA TYR A 101 -2.75 1.67 -7.04
C TYR A 101 -3.78 2.59 -6.39
N ALA A 102 -4.75 3.08 -7.16
CA ALA A 102 -5.87 3.84 -6.61
C ALA A 102 -6.66 3.00 -5.59
N ALA A 103 -6.95 1.74 -5.91
CA ALA A 103 -7.66 0.82 -5.02
C ALA A 103 -6.89 0.57 -3.71
N GLY A 104 -5.59 0.29 -3.79
CA GLY A 104 -4.73 0.07 -2.61
C GLY A 104 -4.63 1.29 -1.71
N VAL A 105 -4.48 2.48 -2.30
CA VAL A 105 -4.46 3.75 -1.55
C VAL A 105 -5.81 4.05 -0.90
N LEU A 106 -6.91 3.85 -1.61
CA LEU A 106 -8.25 4.05 -1.07
C LEU A 106 -8.57 3.05 0.04
N LEU A 107 -8.15 1.78 -0.11
CA LEU A 107 -8.25 0.77 0.93
C LEU A 107 -7.49 1.20 2.18
N ALA A 108 -6.27 1.72 2.02
CA ALA A 108 -5.46 2.20 3.14
C ALA A 108 -6.10 3.41 3.85
N ALA A 109 -6.63 4.37 3.08
CA ALA A 109 -7.37 5.50 3.60
C ALA A 109 -8.65 5.07 4.34
N PHE A 110 -9.36 4.05 3.84
CA PHE A 110 -10.52 3.46 4.50
C PHE A 110 -10.14 2.83 5.84
N PHE A 111 -9.07 2.03 5.89
CA PHE A 111 -8.56 1.44 7.12
C PHE A 111 -8.16 2.50 8.14
N ASP A 112 -7.42 3.52 7.72
CA ASP A 112 -7.04 4.66 8.55
C ASP A 112 -8.27 5.41 9.11
N LYS A 113 -9.22 5.78 8.25
CA LYS A 113 -10.30 6.69 8.64
C LYS A 113 -11.44 6.00 9.38
N ILE A 114 -11.71 4.73 9.09
CA ILE A 114 -12.92 4.05 9.57
C ILE A 114 -12.54 2.91 10.50
N ILE A 115 -11.72 1.98 10.06
CA ILE A 115 -11.43 0.76 10.83
C ILE A 115 -10.60 1.10 12.06
N PHE A 116 -9.46 1.77 11.89
CA PHE A 116 -8.56 2.06 13.00
C PHE A 116 -9.15 3.07 13.98
N LYS A 117 -9.90 4.07 13.50
CA LYS A 117 -10.68 4.96 14.39
C LYS A 117 -11.72 4.24 15.24
N ARG A 118 -12.32 3.17 14.72
CA ARG A 118 -13.32 2.38 15.46
C ARG A 118 -12.67 1.37 16.40
N LEU A 119 -11.57 0.76 15.97
CA LEU A 119 -10.90 -0.32 16.71
C LEU A 119 -10.00 0.20 17.83
N PHE A 120 -9.34 1.34 17.61
CA PHE A 120 -8.37 1.89 18.54
C PHE A 120 -8.82 3.26 19.04
N SER A 121 -9.02 3.38 20.35
CA SER A 121 -9.39 4.64 21.00
C SER A 121 -8.32 5.75 20.88
N PHE A 122 -7.09 5.37 20.53
CA PHE A 122 -5.93 6.26 20.44
C PHE A 122 -5.56 6.70 19.01
N TRP A 123 -6.37 6.32 18.00
CA TRP A 123 -6.05 6.52 16.59
C TRP A 123 -6.34 7.93 16.07
#